data_AF-A0A9X9MGR6-F1
#
_entry.id   AF-A0A9X9MGR6-F1
#
_cell.length_a   1.000
_cell.length_b   1.000
_cell.length_c   1.000
_cell.angle_alpha   90.00
_cell.angle_beta   90.00
_cell.angle_gamma   90.00
#
_symmetry.space_group_name_H-M   'P 1'
#
loop_
_entity.id
_entity.type
_entity.pdbx_description
1 polymer ?
#
loop_
_entity_poly.entity_id
_entity_poly.type
_entity_poly.pdbx_seq_one_letter_code
_entity_poly.pdbx_strand_id
1 'polypeptide(L)'
;MVVTGTGPQSSYYGVYSAPHDNEFPVPSPHLGIHMSPSKIYKPGLHAVVYCSIINDYMDVIQVITRNLVEINHDPEILDNEHSEHEKNCLDFIRRNYNLNPGANYISKLSEDVCNHQYLANLAFRKEINVIGEFACFVPPSNKQTLYITADVPIKLEQFLAGNSLFMEPMGKLTNLALGWFQGHLHLFLRASSITTHNNWYPRTKIGLEKRSGSLISDYIRYSVPEIEKFVDTMEEFQSIREDFDISTEGSSRTEAKYKYRFPFEAIPKLKYYEPSMNLHGVPGYLLCRDAHQKGKFRIDFRFKQYDSTGKIQCLNEGLYKFDEVQSSEIKNQWERLRRFKIPLQSDTKSPAQTFSKVSGFGFLCVRDTTETRKKRKRE
;
A
#
# COMPACT_ATOMS: atom_id res chain seq x y z
N MET A 1 3.78 -5.07 -10.94
CA MET A 1 3.87 -4.07 -9.84
C MET A 1 2.49 -3.85 -9.26
N VAL A 2 2.36 -3.66 -7.95
CA VAL A 2 1.09 -3.29 -7.30
C VAL A 2 1.25 -1.91 -6.71
N VAL A 3 0.27 -1.05 -6.95
CA VAL A 3 0.18 0.30 -6.37
C VAL A 3 -0.98 0.29 -5.40
N THR A 4 -0.68 0.60 -4.15
CA THR A 4 -1.69 0.77 -3.10
C THR A 4 -1.59 2.16 -2.51
N GLY A 5 -2.68 2.63 -1.91
CA GLY A 5 -2.56 3.73 -0.99
C GLY A 5 -3.77 3.93 -0.11
N THR A 6 -3.61 4.84 0.83
CA THR A 6 -4.61 5.19 1.83
C THR A 6 -4.78 6.71 1.82
N GLY A 7 -5.98 7.17 1.47
CA GLY A 7 -6.44 8.54 1.68
C GLY A 7 -7.43 8.62 2.86
N PRO A 8 -7.84 9.83 3.27
CA PRO A 8 -8.72 10.01 4.43
C PRO A 8 -10.09 9.31 4.33
N GLN A 9 -10.61 9.12 3.12
CA GLN A 9 -11.93 8.51 2.86
C GLN A 9 -11.92 7.45 1.75
N SER A 10 -10.77 7.18 1.15
CA SER A 10 -10.63 6.26 0.02
C SER A 10 -9.35 5.45 0.14
N SER A 11 -9.34 4.29 -0.50
CA SER A 11 -8.14 3.52 -0.73
C SER A 11 -8.03 3.22 -2.21
N TYR A 12 -6.80 3.16 -2.69
CA TYR A 12 -6.49 2.79 -4.06
C TYR A 12 -5.78 1.44 -4.06
N TYR A 13 -6.11 0.65 -5.07
CA TYR A 13 -5.40 -0.56 -5.40
C TYR A 13 -5.45 -0.73 -6.92
N GLY A 14 -4.28 -0.88 -7.52
CA GLY A 14 -4.11 -1.14 -8.94
C GLY A 14 -2.94 -2.09 -9.19
N VAL A 15 -3.07 -2.92 -10.21
CA VAL A 15 -1.99 -3.82 -10.67
C VAL A 15 -1.52 -3.33 -12.02
N TYR A 16 -0.20 -3.25 -12.18
CA TYR A 16 0.44 -2.63 -13.33
C TYR A 16 1.60 -3.48 -13.84
N SER A 17 1.81 -3.47 -15.15
CA SER A 17 3.08 -3.94 -15.72
C SER A 17 4.21 -3.05 -15.21
N ALA A 18 5.31 -3.67 -14.78
CA ALA A 18 6.48 -2.91 -14.36
C ALA A 18 7.04 -2.14 -15.59
N PRO A 19 7.41 -0.86 -15.45
CA PRO A 19 7.88 -0.07 -16.58
C PRO A 19 9.19 -0.63 -17.17
N HIS A 20 10.11 -1.05 -16.30
CA HIS A 20 11.35 -1.75 -16.62
C HIS A 20 11.67 -2.76 -15.51
N ASP A 21 12.45 -3.79 -15.83
CA ASP A 21 12.94 -4.73 -14.82
C ASP A 21 13.74 -3.99 -13.75
N ASN A 22 13.37 -4.19 -12.48
CA ASN A 22 14.07 -3.66 -11.31
C ASN A 22 14.01 -2.14 -11.10
N GLU A 23 13.01 -1.44 -11.65
CA GLU A 23 12.84 0.01 -11.44
C GLU A 23 11.42 0.39 -11.00
N PHE A 24 11.35 1.39 -10.11
CA PHE A 24 10.12 2.05 -9.71
C PHE A 24 9.95 3.38 -10.46
N PRO A 25 8.71 3.86 -10.71
CA PRO A 25 8.49 5.18 -11.30
C PRO A 25 9.16 6.29 -10.48
N VAL A 26 9.95 7.15 -11.12
CA VAL A 26 10.60 8.28 -10.46
C VAL A 26 9.88 9.57 -10.86
N PRO A 27 9.12 10.20 -9.96
CA PRO A 27 8.45 11.48 -10.24
C PRO A 27 9.45 12.58 -10.55
N SER A 28 9.03 13.54 -11.39
CA SER A 28 9.88 14.70 -11.66
C SER A 28 9.99 15.60 -10.43
N PRO A 29 11.17 16.15 -10.10
CA PRO A 29 11.38 16.97 -8.89
C PRO A 29 10.45 18.19 -8.78
N HIS A 30 10.00 18.75 -9.91
CA HIS A 30 9.09 19.91 -9.86
C HIS A 30 7.71 19.55 -9.27
N LEU A 31 7.29 18.29 -9.34
CA LEU A 31 5.99 17.85 -8.86
C LEU A 31 5.90 17.79 -7.33
N GLY A 32 6.99 18.00 -6.58
CA GLY A 32 6.92 18.01 -5.10
C GLY A 32 6.49 16.66 -4.49
N ILE A 33 6.71 15.57 -5.22
CA ILE A 33 6.53 14.20 -4.73
C ILE A 33 7.87 13.70 -4.21
N HIS A 34 7.86 13.15 -3.01
CA HIS A 34 9.00 12.53 -2.36
C HIS A 34 8.83 11.03 -2.37
N MET A 35 9.91 10.30 -2.60
CA MET A 35 9.93 8.84 -2.57
C MET A 35 10.99 8.31 -1.62
N SER A 36 10.69 7.19 -0.96
CA SER A 36 11.70 6.45 -0.21
C SER A 36 12.78 5.85 -1.15
N PRO A 37 13.91 5.37 -0.62
CA PRO A 37 14.89 4.59 -1.39
C PRO A 37 14.23 3.53 -2.29
N SER A 38 14.73 3.40 -3.52
CA SER A 38 14.03 2.65 -4.58
C SER A 38 14.90 1.71 -5.42
N LYS A 39 16.21 1.61 -5.16
CA LYS A 39 17.07 0.77 -5.99
C LYS A 39 16.84 -0.71 -5.72
N ILE A 40 16.48 -1.48 -6.74
CA ILE A 40 16.37 -2.95 -6.63
C ILE A 40 17.70 -3.58 -7.07
N TYR A 41 18.31 -4.38 -6.17
CA TYR A 41 19.57 -5.07 -6.43
C TYR A 41 19.42 -6.59 -6.63
N LYS A 42 18.34 -7.18 -6.15
CA LYS A 42 18.11 -8.64 -6.15
C LYS A 42 16.63 -8.95 -6.36
N PRO A 43 16.29 -10.11 -6.94
CA PRO A 43 14.90 -10.57 -7.02
C PRO A 43 14.25 -10.66 -5.64
N GLY A 44 12.99 -10.24 -5.53
CA GLY A 44 12.24 -10.25 -4.27
C GLY A 44 11.01 -9.36 -4.32
N LEU A 45 10.30 -9.25 -3.19
CA LEU A 45 9.25 -8.26 -3.00
C LEU A 45 9.86 -7.00 -2.40
N HIS A 46 9.84 -5.92 -3.17
CA HIS A 46 10.35 -4.61 -2.78
C HIS A 46 9.21 -3.62 -2.61
N ALA A 47 9.36 -2.68 -1.68
CA ALA A 47 8.39 -1.62 -1.46
C ALA A 47 9.06 -0.23 -1.48
N VAL A 48 8.32 0.72 -2.06
CA VAL A 48 8.63 2.14 -2.10
C VAL A 48 7.37 2.89 -1.73
N VAL A 49 7.50 3.96 -0.95
CA VAL A 49 6.40 4.86 -0.62
C VAL A 49 6.60 6.20 -1.32
N TYR A 50 5.50 6.78 -1.78
CA TYR A 50 5.44 8.12 -2.36
C TYR A 50 4.57 8.99 -1.47
N CYS A 51 5.08 10.16 -1.10
CA CYS A 51 4.35 11.15 -0.31
C CYS A 51 4.49 12.51 -0.97
N SER A 52 3.45 13.33 -0.86
CA SER A 52 3.53 14.74 -1.21
C SER A 52 2.84 15.55 -0.15
N ILE A 53 3.38 16.73 0.11
CA ILE A 53 2.68 17.72 0.92
C ILE A 53 1.82 18.63 0.05
N ILE A 54 2.09 18.80 -1.25
CA ILE A 54 1.38 19.76 -2.11
C ILE A 54 0.33 19.15 -3.01
N ASN A 55 0.47 17.86 -3.36
CA ASN A 55 -0.48 17.17 -4.23
C ASN A 55 -1.44 16.36 -3.37
N ASP A 56 -2.66 16.21 -3.87
CA ASP A 56 -3.58 15.27 -3.24
C ASP A 56 -3.18 13.82 -3.52
N TYR A 57 -3.84 12.92 -2.79
CA TYR A 57 -3.59 11.50 -2.89
C TYR A 57 -3.79 10.94 -4.31
N MET A 58 -4.83 11.37 -5.03
CA MET A 58 -5.16 10.87 -6.36
C MET A 58 -4.19 11.41 -7.42
N ASP A 59 -3.73 12.65 -7.27
CA ASP A 59 -2.70 13.24 -8.13
C ASP A 59 -1.39 12.44 -8.05
N VAL A 60 -0.98 12.05 -6.84
CA VAL A 60 0.21 11.19 -6.65
C VAL A 60 0.03 9.85 -7.37
N ILE A 61 -1.13 9.20 -7.21
CA ILE A 61 -1.46 7.95 -7.92
C ILE A 61 -1.42 8.16 -9.43
N GLN A 62 -2.00 9.23 -9.94
CA GLN A 62 -2.01 9.52 -11.38
C GLN A 62 -0.59 9.72 -11.93
N VAL A 63 0.27 10.45 -11.20
CA VAL A 63 1.66 10.67 -11.61
C VAL A 63 2.45 9.36 -11.68
N ILE A 64 2.36 8.52 -10.65
CA ILE A 64 3.13 7.26 -10.60
C ILE A 64 2.60 6.22 -11.60
N THR A 65 1.31 6.29 -11.96
CA THR A 65 0.67 5.33 -12.87
C THR A 65 0.56 5.79 -14.32
N ARG A 66 0.82 7.07 -14.63
CA ARG A 66 0.55 7.70 -15.95
C ARG A 66 1.03 6.92 -17.17
N ASN A 67 2.22 6.32 -17.09
CA ASN A 67 2.86 5.61 -18.20
C ASN A 67 2.89 4.09 -17.98
N LEU A 68 2.10 3.59 -17.03
CA LEU A 68 2.02 2.18 -16.72
C LEU A 68 0.80 1.56 -17.37
N VAL A 69 0.98 0.35 -17.88
CA VAL A 69 -0.13 -0.45 -18.40
C VAL A 69 -0.82 -1.10 -17.20
N GLU A 70 -2.05 -0.70 -16.92
CA GLU A 70 -2.89 -1.36 -15.92
C GLU A 70 -3.18 -2.79 -16.39
N ILE A 71 -2.85 -3.76 -15.55
CA ILE A 71 -3.21 -5.15 -15.77
C ILE A 71 -4.60 -5.32 -15.18
N ASN A 72 -5.61 -5.06 -16.02
CA ASN A 72 -6.99 -5.37 -15.69
C ASN A 72 -7.16 -6.88 -15.75
N HIS A 73 -6.96 -7.54 -14.62
CA HIS A 73 -7.39 -8.93 -14.38
C HIS A 73 -8.91 -9.00 -14.21
N ASP A 74 -9.66 -8.38 -15.14
CA ASP A 74 -11.08 -8.64 -15.20
C ASP A 74 -11.24 -10.12 -15.59
N PRO A 75 -11.98 -10.94 -14.81
CA PRO A 75 -12.23 -12.32 -15.19
C PRO A 75 -12.85 -12.46 -16.58
N GLU A 76 -13.51 -11.41 -17.10
CA GLU A 76 -14.04 -11.35 -18.47
C GLU A 76 -12.96 -11.14 -19.55
N ILE A 77 -11.75 -10.68 -19.19
CA ILE A 77 -10.63 -10.38 -20.11
C ILE A 77 -9.51 -11.44 -20.04
N LEU A 78 -9.60 -12.45 -19.15
CA LEU A 78 -8.74 -13.66 -19.15
C LEU A 78 -8.97 -14.57 -20.38
N ASP A 79 -9.41 -13.99 -21.49
CA ASP A 79 -10.16 -14.59 -22.57
C ASP A 79 -9.31 -15.21 -23.67
N ASN A 80 -8.15 -15.83 -23.39
CA ASN A 80 -7.48 -16.62 -24.45
C ASN A 80 -6.56 -17.78 -24.06
N GLU A 81 -6.27 -18.02 -22.78
CA GLU A 81 -5.54 -19.24 -22.40
C GLU A 81 -6.18 -19.88 -21.16
N HIS A 82 -7.34 -20.52 -21.35
CA HIS A 82 -7.64 -21.67 -20.52
C HIS A 82 -6.55 -22.69 -20.75
N SER A 83 -5.84 -23.06 -19.69
CA SER A 83 -5.04 -24.27 -19.78
C SER A 83 -5.99 -25.44 -20.10
N GLU A 84 -5.52 -26.37 -20.93
CA GLU A 84 -6.29 -27.58 -21.24
C GLU A 84 -6.73 -28.32 -19.97
N HIS A 85 -5.91 -28.24 -18.92
CA HIS A 85 -6.20 -28.76 -17.59
C HIS A 85 -7.41 -28.09 -16.91
N GLU A 86 -7.57 -26.78 -17.00
CA GLU A 86 -8.73 -26.07 -16.43
C GLU A 86 -10.03 -26.45 -17.16
N LYS A 87 -9.98 -26.55 -18.49
CA LYS A 87 -11.11 -27.03 -19.31
C LYS A 87 -11.51 -28.45 -18.94
N ASN A 88 -10.52 -29.34 -18.83
CA ASN A 88 -10.75 -30.73 -18.42
C ASN A 88 -11.36 -30.81 -17.01
N CYS A 89 -10.90 -29.98 -16.08
CA CYS A 89 -11.47 -29.91 -14.74
C CYS A 89 -12.94 -29.46 -14.78
N LEU A 90 -13.26 -28.38 -15.51
CA LEU A 90 -14.63 -27.88 -15.63
C LEU A 90 -15.57 -28.93 -16.25
N ASP A 91 -15.13 -29.60 -17.31
CA ASP A 91 -15.92 -30.66 -17.95
C ASP A 91 -16.15 -31.84 -17.01
N PHE A 92 -15.15 -32.22 -16.23
CA PHE A 92 -15.27 -33.23 -15.19
C PHE A 92 -16.32 -32.83 -14.12
N ILE A 93 -16.28 -31.58 -13.66
CA ILE A 93 -17.26 -31.04 -12.71
C ILE A 93 -18.67 -31.07 -13.32
N ARG A 94 -18.85 -30.59 -14.55
CA ARG A 94 -20.16 -30.56 -15.23
C ARG A 94 -20.76 -31.95 -15.40
N ARG A 95 -19.96 -32.94 -15.81
CA ARG A 95 -20.41 -34.34 -15.95
C ARG A 95 -20.87 -34.90 -14.61
N ASN A 96 -20.08 -34.71 -13.55
CA ASN A 96 -20.44 -35.19 -12.22
C ASN A 96 -21.66 -34.48 -11.64
N TYR A 97 -21.79 -33.18 -11.87
CA TYR A 97 -22.93 -32.39 -11.39
C TYR A 97 -24.25 -32.87 -11.99
N ASN A 98 -24.27 -33.15 -13.31
CA ASN A 98 -25.46 -33.67 -13.98
C ASN A 98 -25.84 -35.07 -13.52
N LEU A 99 -24.85 -35.90 -13.17
CA LEU A 99 -25.08 -37.26 -12.67
C LEU A 99 -25.53 -37.27 -11.20
N ASN A 100 -24.99 -36.38 -10.37
CA ASN A 100 -25.27 -36.30 -8.94
C ASN A 100 -25.24 -34.84 -8.44
N PRO A 101 -26.36 -34.09 -8.54
CA PRO A 101 -26.41 -32.66 -8.22
C PRO A 101 -25.99 -32.30 -6.77
N GLY A 102 -26.04 -33.25 -5.84
CA GLY A 102 -25.66 -33.07 -4.43
C GLY A 102 -24.29 -33.61 -4.03
N ALA A 103 -23.48 -34.15 -4.96
CA ALA A 103 -22.23 -34.85 -4.64
C ALA A 103 -20.95 -34.08 -4.99
N ASN A 104 -21.05 -32.79 -5.27
CA ASN A 104 -19.92 -31.98 -5.72
C ASN A 104 -19.14 -31.46 -4.51
N TYR A 105 -18.34 -32.35 -3.92
CA TYR A 105 -17.43 -32.07 -2.82
C TYR A 105 -16.00 -32.10 -3.33
N ILE A 106 -15.14 -31.19 -2.86
CA ILE A 106 -13.72 -31.19 -3.25
C ILE A 106 -13.07 -32.53 -2.91
N SER A 107 -13.42 -33.14 -1.78
CA SER A 107 -12.93 -34.47 -1.38
C SER A 107 -13.21 -35.61 -2.37
N LYS A 108 -14.20 -35.43 -3.25
CA LYS A 108 -14.61 -36.43 -4.27
C LYS A 108 -14.06 -36.12 -5.66
N LEU A 109 -13.41 -34.97 -5.84
CA LEU A 109 -12.75 -34.63 -7.09
C LEU A 109 -11.39 -35.33 -7.16
N SER A 110 -11.05 -35.83 -8.33
CA SER A 110 -9.71 -36.38 -8.57
C SER A 110 -8.70 -35.22 -8.56
N GLU A 111 -7.72 -35.25 -7.64
CA GLU A 111 -6.68 -34.20 -7.53
C GLU A 111 -5.83 -34.10 -8.80
N ASP A 112 -5.68 -35.20 -9.56
CA ASP A 112 -4.97 -35.25 -10.84
C ASP A 112 -5.71 -34.49 -11.96
N VAL A 113 -7.04 -34.41 -11.87
CA VAL A 113 -7.90 -33.74 -12.86
C VAL A 113 -8.24 -32.32 -12.41
N CYS A 114 -8.56 -32.14 -11.13
CA CYS A 114 -9.03 -30.91 -10.52
C CYS A 114 -8.26 -30.63 -9.23
N ASN A 115 -7.08 -30.03 -9.34
CA ASN A 115 -6.37 -29.54 -8.16
C ASN A 115 -7.03 -28.24 -7.63
N HIS A 116 -6.64 -27.82 -6.43
CA HIS A 116 -7.24 -26.64 -5.80
C HIS A 116 -6.98 -25.33 -6.57
N GLN A 117 -5.86 -25.24 -7.31
CA GLN A 117 -5.53 -24.07 -8.13
C GLN A 117 -6.52 -23.91 -9.29
N TYR A 118 -6.84 -24.99 -10.00
CA TYR A 118 -7.81 -24.98 -11.09
C TYR A 118 -9.19 -24.59 -10.60
N LEU A 119 -9.61 -25.12 -9.44
CA LEU A 119 -10.87 -24.72 -8.80
C LEU A 119 -10.90 -23.23 -8.47
N ALA A 120 -9.79 -22.70 -7.94
CA ALA A 120 -9.69 -21.29 -7.62
C ALA A 120 -9.79 -20.41 -8.88
N ASN A 121 -9.15 -20.82 -9.97
CA ASN A 121 -9.17 -20.10 -11.25
C ASN A 121 -10.57 -20.13 -11.88
N LEU A 122 -11.23 -21.28 -11.90
CA LEU A 122 -12.61 -21.41 -12.38
C LEU A 122 -13.57 -20.55 -11.54
N ALA A 123 -13.42 -20.53 -10.22
CA ALA A 123 -14.25 -19.69 -9.35
C ALA A 123 -13.98 -18.20 -9.57
N PHE A 124 -12.72 -17.80 -9.73
CA PHE A 124 -12.34 -16.41 -10.00
C PHE A 124 -12.91 -15.90 -11.32
N ARG A 125 -12.88 -16.76 -12.35
CA ARG A 125 -13.50 -16.50 -13.66
C ARG A 125 -15.03 -16.57 -13.65
N LYS A 126 -15.65 -16.86 -12.50
CA LYS A 126 -17.09 -17.03 -12.41
C LYS A 126 -17.52 -18.14 -13.39
N GLU A 127 -16.93 -19.33 -13.29
CA GLU A 127 -17.42 -20.51 -14.02
C GLU A 127 -18.05 -21.55 -13.07
N ILE A 128 -17.68 -21.47 -11.79
CA ILE A 128 -18.24 -22.25 -10.70
C ILE A 128 -18.46 -21.37 -9.46
N ASN A 129 -19.33 -21.81 -8.57
CA ASN A 129 -19.43 -21.31 -7.21
C ASN A 129 -18.80 -22.31 -6.23
N VAL A 130 -17.98 -21.82 -5.31
CA VAL A 130 -17.45 -22.65 -4.21
C VAL A 130 -18.08 -22.19 -2.89
N ILE A 131 -18.65 -23.13 -2.16
CA ILE A 131 -19.29 -22.93 -0.85
C ILE A 131 -18.66 -23.87 0.19
N GLY A 132 -19.05 -23.75 1.45
CA GLY A 132 -18.57 -24.64 2.52
C GLY A 132 -17.56 -23.98 3.45
N GLU A 133 -17.07 -24.76 4.42
CA GLU A 133 -16.23 -24.26 5.51
C GLU A 133 -14.87 -23.74 5.02
N PHE A 134 -14.30 -24.39 4.01
CA PHE A 134 -12.97 -24.08 3.48
C PHE A 134 -13.00 -23.19 2.22
N ALA A 135 -14.11 -22.53 1.91
CA ALA A 135 -14.29 -21.75 0.67
C ALA A 135 -13.61 -20.36 0.66
N CYS A 136 -12.72 -20.06 1.62
CA CYS A 136 -12.18 -18.71 1.77
C CYS A 136 -11.15 -18.29 0.70
N PHE A 137 -10.77 -19.22 -0.20
CA PHE A 137 -9.79 -19.02 -1.27
C PHE A 137 -10.40 -18.52 -2.60
N VAL A 138 -11.72 -18.36 -2.66
CA VAL A 138 -12.43 -17.89 -3.86
C VAL A 138 -13.15 -16.56 -3.60
N PRO A 139 -13.52 -15.83 -4.66
CA PRO A 139 -14.44 -14.71 -4.54
C PRO A 139 -15.79 -15.10 -3.92
N PRO A 140 -16.53 -14.13 -3.34
CA PRO A 140 -17.90 -14.36 -2.88
C PRO A 140 -18.79 -14.92 -4.00
N SER A 141 -19.65 -15.88 -3.64
CA SER A 141 -20.58 -16.55 -4.57
C SER A 141 -21.35 -15.55 -5.43
N ASN A 142 -21.43 -15.86 -6.72
CA ASN A 142 -22.25 -15.17 -7.69
C ASN A 142 -23.56 -15.96 -7.95
N LYS A 143 -24.41 -15.51 -8.88
CA LYS A 143 -25.69 -16.16 -9.23
C LYS A 143 -25.58 -17.46 -10.05
N GLN A 144 -24.43 -18.13 -10.09
CA GLN A 144 -24.25 -19.36 -10.85
C GLN A 144 -24.89 -20.59 -10.24
N THR A 145 -25.19 -21.55 -11.10
CA THR A 145 -25.88 -22.79 -10.77
C THR A 145 -24.95 -23.94 -10.42
N LEU A 146 -23.68 -23.88 -10.81
CA LEU A 146 -22.71 -24.96 -10.59
C LEU A 146 -21.98 -24.78 -9.25
N TYR A 147 -22.42 -25.49 -8.21
CA TYR A 147 -21.88 -25.39 -6.86
C TYR A 147 -20.94 -26.55 -6.52
N ILE A 148 -19.80 -26.22 -5.90
CA ILE A 148 -18.85 -27.16 -5.30
C ILE A 148 -18.69 -26.84 -3.82
N THR A 149 -18.79 -27.85 -2.97
CA THR A 149 -18.58 -27.72 -1.53
C THR A 149 -17.12 -28.00 -1.18
N ALA A 150 -16.42 -26.97 -0.67
CA ALA A 150 -15.11 -27.07 -0.05
C ALA A 150 -15.24 -27.66 1.37
N ASP A 151 -15.16 -28.99 1.43
CA ASP A 151 -15.30 -29.81 2.63
C ASP A 151 -13.96 -30.29 3.22
N VAL A 152 -12.85 -30.00 2.53
CA VAL A 152 -11.50 -30.32 2.97
C VAL A 152 -10.61 -29.08 3.02
N PRO A 153 -9.59 -29.05 3.91
CA PRO A 153 -8.60 -27.98 3.95
C PRO A 153 -7.84 -27.83 2.63
N ILE A 154 -7.50 -26.59 2.32
CA ILE A 154 -6.93 -26.21 1.04
C ILE A 154 -5.42 -26.00 1.20
N LYS A 155 -4.58 -26.68 0.41
CA LYS A 155 -3.12 -26.57 0.51
C LYS A 155 -2.66 -25.18 0.06
N LEU A 156 -2.04 -24.39 0.93
CA LEU A 156 -1.64 -23.00 0.65
C LEU A 156 -0.64 -22.91 -0.51
N GLU A 157 0.33 -23.82 -0.56
CA GLU A 157 1.40 -23.83 -1.55
C GLU A 157 0.87 -23.94 -3.00
N GLN A 158 -0.31 -24.53 -3.21
CA GLN A 158 -0.92 -24.63 -4.55
C GLN A 158 -1.48 -23.28 -5.05
N PHE A 159 -1.52 -22.26 -4.20
CA PHE A 159 -2.11 -20.94 -4.49
C PHE A 159 -1.04 -19.87 -4.71
N LEU A 160 0.07 -19.98 -4.00
CA LEU A 160 1.07 -18.93 -3.99
C LEU A 160 1.97 -19.00 -5.22
N ALA A 161 2.16 -17.86 -5.90
CA ALA A 161 3.14 -17.79 -6.97
C ALA A 161 4.54 -18.13 -6.44
N GLY A 162 5.14 -19.19 -6.97
CA GLY A 162 6.43 -19.71 -6.52
C GLY A 162 6.44 -20.21 -5.07
N ASN A 163 5.29 -20.61 -4.52
CA ASN A 163 5.14 -21.21 -3.19
C ASN A 163 5.69 -20.33 -2.06
N SER A 164 5.59 -19.01 -2.23
CA SER A 164 6.34 -18.04 -1.42
C SER A 164 5.45 -17.05 -0.72
N LEU A 165 5.72 -16.86 0.56
CA LEU A 165 5.21 -15.76 1.36
C LEU A 165 6.32 -14.74 1.61
N PHE A 166 5.93 -13.49 1.82
CA PHE A 166 6.83 -12.38 2.08
C PHE A 166 6.46 -11.80 3.44
N MET A 167 7.30 -12.05 4.42
CA MET A 167 7.14 -11.55 5.77
C MET A 167 8.00 -10.32 5.98
N GLU A 168 7.63 -9.54 6.99
CA GLU A 168 8.42 -8.39 7.40
C GLU A 168 9.88 -8.80 7.74
N PRO A 169 10.86 -7.90 7.62
CA PRO A 169 12.24 -8.21 7.93
C PRO A 169 12.52 -8.40 9.43
N MET A 170 11.78 -7.71 10.31
CA MET A 170 12.12 -7.55 11.74
C MET A 170 11.26 -8.33 12.74
N GLY A 171 10.22 -9.04 12.29
CA GLY A 171 9.41 -9.92 13.15
C GLY A 171 8.49 -9.25 14.19
N LYS A 172 7.98 -8.03 13.98
CA LYS A 172 6.95 -7.39 14.83
C LYS A 172 5.53 -7.95 14.60
N LEU A 173 5.15 -8.18 13.36
CA LEU A 173 3.92 -8.76 12.82
C LEU A 173 4.13 -10.19 12.26
N THR A 174 4.70 -11.10 13.06
CA THR A 174 5.09 -12.47 12.65
C THR A 174 3.95 -13.36 12.13
N ASN A 175 2.71 -12.99 12.41
CA ASN A 175 1.54 -13.72 11.97
C ASN A 175 0.97 -13.18 10.65
N LEU A 176 1.57 -12.16 10.05
CA LEU A 176 1.10 -11.58 8.80
C LEU A 176 2.16 -11.74 7.70
N ALA A 177 1.72 -12.13 6.51
CA ALA A 177 2.58 -12.28 5.35
C ALA A 177 1.88 -11.85 4.07
N LEU A 178 2.62 -11.25 3.15
CA LEU A 178 2.16 -10.97 1.80
C LEU A 178 2.37 -12.18 0.90
N GLY A 179 1.48 -12.41 -0.06
CA GLY A 179 1.62 -13.47 -1.05
C GLY A 179 0.95 -13.08 -2.37
N TRP A 180 1.54 -13.51 -3.48
CA TRP A 180 0.95 -13.35 -4.79
C TRP A 180 -0.01 -14.51 -5.08
N PHE A 181 -1.25 -14.17 -5.41
CA PHE A 181 -2.28 -15.13 -5.79
C PHE A 181 -3.13 -14.53 -6.92
N GLN A 182 -3.31 -15.27 -8.02
CA GLN A 182 -4.08 -14.84 -9.20
C GLN A 182 -3.67 -13.47 -9.77
N GLY A 183 -2.37 -13.15 -9.75
CA GLY A 183 -1.85 -11.86 -10.23
C GLY A 183 -1.99 -10.70 -9.24
N HIS A 184 -2.63 -10.95 -8.09
CA HIS A 184 -2.88 -9.95 -7.06
C HIS A 184 -2.05 -10.20 -5.81
N LEU A 185 -1.68 -9.11 -5.16
CA LEU A 185 -1.03 -9.16 -3.84
C LEU A 185 -2.09 -9.27 -2.75
N HIS A 186 -1.96 -10.27 -1.89
CA HIS A 186 -2.86 -10.54 -0.77
C HIS A 186 -2.09 -10.57 0.55
N LEU A 187 -2.77 -10.16 1.62
CA LEU A 187 -2.29 -10.28 2.99
C LEU A 187 -2.88 -11.53 3.62
N PHE A 188 -2.04 -12.38 4.19
CA PHE A 188 -2.41 -13.61 4.87
C PHE A 188 -2.12 -13.49 6.37
N LEU A 189 -3.07 -13.92 7.19
CA LEU A 189 -2.95 -14.05 8.64
C LEU A 189 -2.76 -15.51 9.00
N ARG A 190 -1.68 -15.82 9.70
CA ARG A 190 -1.43 -17.10 10.32
C ARG A 190 -2.33 -17.24 11.54
N ALA A 191 -3.10 -18.32 11.59
CA ALA A 191 -3.90 -18.64 12.76
C ALA A 191 -2.95 -18.97 13.93
N SER A 192 -3.14 -18.29 15.05
CA SER A 192 -2.36 -18.50 16.28
C SER A 192 -2.90 -19.72 17.03
N SER A 193 -2.69 -20.92 16.49
CA SER A 193 -3.06 -22.17 17.17
C SER A 193 -1.86 -23.02 17.51
N ILE A 194 -1.99 -23.74 18.64
CA ILE A 194 -1.06 -24.71 19.24
C ILE A 194 -0.88 -25.95 18.34
N THR A 195 -1.65 -26.07 17.25
CA THR A 195 -1.54 -27.17 16.29
C THR A 195 -0.31 -27.05 15.40
N THR A 196 0.33 -28.19 15.10
CA THR A 196 1.54 -28.34 14.25
C THR A 196 1.38 -27.90 12.79
N HIS A 197 0.17 -27.51 12.36
CA HIS A 197 -0.13 -27.19 10.98
C HIS A 197 -0.15 -25.67 10.77
N ASN A 198 0.64 -25.20 9.81
CA ASN A 198 0.71 -23.80 9.41
C ASN A 198 -0.61 -23.37 8.75
N ASN A 199 -1.56 -22.93 9.56
CA ASN A 199 -2.88 -22.54 9.08
C ASN A 199 -2.91 -21.04 8.77
N TRP A 200 -3.43 -20.69 7.59
CA TRP A 200 -3.43 -19.34 7.05
C TRP A 200 -4.82 -18.90 6.60
N TYR A 201 -5.02 -17.58 6.61
CA TYR A 201 -6.24 -16.92 6.25
C TYR A 201 -6.01 -15.71 5.38
N PRO A 202 -6.69 -15.56 4.25
CA PRO A 202 -6.66 -14.30 3.52
C PRO A 202 -7.33 -13.23 4.38
N ARG A 203 -6.55 -12.22 4.76
CA ARG A 203 -7.02 -11.01 5.45
C ARG A 203 -7.60 -10.01 4.46
N THR A 204 -6.99 -9.93 3.28
CA THR A 204 -7.57 -9.28 2.10
C THR A 204 -8.67 -10.14 1.49
N LYS A 205 -9.66 -9.53 0.86
CA LYS A 205 -10.77 -10.26 0.23
C LYS A 205 -10.43 -10.58 -1.23
N ILE A 206 -10.37 -11.88 -1.54
CA ILE A 206 -10.23 -12.39 -2.90
C ILE A 206 -11.49 -12.03 -3.72
N GLY A 207 -11.30 -11.59 -4.96
CA GLY A 207 -12.32 -11.02 -5.85
C GLY A 207 -12.78 -9.61 -5.50
N LEU A 208 -12.22 -8.99 -4.45
CA LEU A 208 -12.51 -7.62 -4.02
C LEU A 208 -11.21 -6.85 -3.74
N GLU A 209 -10.20 -7.08 -4.57
CA GLU A 209 -8.83 -6.57 -4.44
C GLU A 209 -8.78 -5.05 -4.40
N LYS A 210 -9.68 -4.38 -5.15
CA LYS A 210 -9.84 -2.92 -5.13
C LYS A 210 -10.08 -2.34 -3.72
N ARG A 211 -10.58 -3.15 -2.77
CA ARG A 211 -10.82 -2.76 -1.36
C ARG A 211 -9.68 -3.11 -0.42
N SER A 212 -8.60 -3.71 -0.92
CA SER A 212 -7.48 -4.22 -0.12
C SER A 212 -6.32 -3.22 -0.01
N GLY A 213 -6.38 -2.10 -0.74
CA GLY A 213 -5.31 -1.10 -0.82
C GLY A 213 -4.85 -0.57 0.53
N SER A 214 -5.78 -0.19 1.41
CA SER A 214 -5.43 0.34 2.74
C SER A 214 -4.80 -0.70 3.63
N LEU A 215 -5.37 -1.91 3.71
CA LEU A 215 -4.83 -3.00 4.52
C LEU A 215 -3.38 -3.36 4.15
N ILE A 216 -3.08 -3.38 2.85
CA ILE A 216 -1.73 -3.67 2.35
C ILE A 216 -0.80 -2.49 2.65
N SER A 217 -1.24 -1.25 2.41
CA SER A 217 -0.44 -0.04 2.67
C SER A 217 -0.08 0.07 4.15
N ASP A 218 -1.03 -0.17 5.05
CA ASP A 218 -0.84 -0.14 6.50
C ASP A 218 0.14 -1.24 6.93
N TYR A 219 -0.01 -2.46 6.41
CA TYR A 219 0.94 -3.53 6.69
C TYR A 219 2.36 -3.14 6.25
N ILE A 220 2.54 -2.63 5.03
CA ILE A 220 3.86 -2.21 4.54
C ILE A 220 4.45 -1.10 5.43
N ARG A 221 3.66 -0.08 5.80
CA ARG A 221 4.09 1.00 6.70
C ARG A 221 4.60 0.44 8.02
N TYR A 222 3.83 -0.40 8.69
CA TYR A 222 4.17 -0.88 10.04
C TYR A 222 5.16 -2.05 10.07
N SER A 223 5.33 -2.77 8.96
CA SER A 223 6.30 -3.86 8.84
C SER A 223 7.71 -3.40 8.50
N VAL A 224 7.88 -2.19 7.95
CA VAL A 224 9.15 -1.69 7.44
C VAL A 224 9.49 -0.37 8.14
N PRO A 225 10.35 -0.39 9.18
CA PRO A 225 10.63 0.81 9.99
C PRO A 225 11.16 2.00 9.20
N GLU A 226 11.90 1.77 8.12
CA GLU A 226 12.40 2.82 7.24
C GLU A 226 11.28 3.50 6.45
N ILE A 227 10.25 2.74 6.06
CA ILE A 227 9.04 3.30 5.44
C ILE A 227 8.21 4.03 6.49
N GLU A 228 7.99 3.44 7.67
CA GLU A 228 7.30 4.09 8.80
C GLU A 228 7.93 5.46 9.09
N LYS A 229 9.25 5.47 9.30
CA LYS A 229 10.01 6.69 9.57
C LYS A 229 9.90 7.71 8.44
N PHE A 230 9.94 7.28 7.18
CA PHE A 230 9.80 8.17 6.04
C PHE A 230 8.41 8.82 6.01
N VAL A 231 7.34 8.03 6.21
CA VAL A 231 5.97 8.53 6.25
C VAL A 231 5.78 9.49 7.42
N ASP A 232 6.26 9.12 8.63
CA ASP A 232 6.19 9.99 9.81
C ASP A 232 6.93 11.32 9.58
N THR A 233 8.07 11.29 8.90
CA THR A 233 8.81 12.51 8.52
C THR A 233 8.00 13.37 7.55
N MET A 234 7.28 12.75 6.60
CA MET A 234 6.43 13.47 5.66
C MET A 234 5.16 14.03 6.33
N GLU A 235 4.59 13.33 7.31
CA GLU A 235 3.49 13.83 8.15
C GLU A 235 3.94 15.02 9.01
N GLU A 236 5.17 14.99 9.57
CA GLU A 236 5.75 16.14 10.26
C GLU A 236 5.96 17.31 9.30
N PHE A 237 6.44 17.06 8.08
CA PHE A 237 6.62 18.10 7.06
C PHE A 237 5.30 18.77 6.70
N GLN A 238 4.25 17.96 6.54
CA GLN A 238 2.89 18.42 6.30
C GLN A 238 2.39 19.31 7.45
N SER A 239 2.60 18.90 8.70
CA SER A 239 2.23 19.70 9.87
C SER A 239 2.98 21.04 9.93
N ILE A 240 4.28 21.05 9.61
CA ILE A 240 5.05 22.31 9.56
C ILE A 240 4.44 23.24 8.52
N ARG A 241 4.08 22.73 7.35
CA ARG A 241 3.39 23.52 6.31
C ARG A 241 2.09 24.13 6.83
N GLU A 242 1.22 23.32 7.43
CA GLU A 242 -0.09 23.77 7.90
C GLU A 242 0.04 24.88 8.96
N ASP A 243 1.05 24.80 9.83
CA ASP A 243 1.37 25.86 10.80
C ASP A 243 1.68 27.21 10.13
N PHE A 244 2.37 27.19 8.98
CA PHE A 244 2.67 28.40 8.21
C PHE A 244 1.43 28.93 7.48
N ASP A 245 0.58 28.06 6.92
CA ASP A 245 -0.63 28.47 6.20
C ASP A 245 -1.64 29.15 7.16
N ILE A 246 -1.86 28.58 8.35
CA ILE A 246 -2.77 29.14 9.39
C ILE A 246 -2.31 30.54 9.85
N SER A 247 -1.00 30.83 9.83
CA SER A 247 -0.48 32.13 10.23
C SER A 247 -0.81 33.27 9.26
N THR A 248 -1.27 32.95 8.04
CA THR A 248 -1.56 33.93 6.97
C THR A 248 -3.04 34.30 6.85
N GLU A 249 -3.95 33.43 7.28
CA GLU A 249 -5.38 33.72 7.33
C GLU A 249 -5.75 34.21 8.75
N GLY A 250 -6.00 35.51 8.89
CA GLY A 250 -6.44 36.09 10.16
C GLY A 250 -7.68 35.37 10.71
N SER A 251 -7.48 34.54 11.74
CA SER A 251 -8.47 34.04 12.69
C SER A 251 -9.85 33.67 12.13
N SER A 252 -10.05 32.38 11.88
CA SER A 252 -11.28 31.69 12.27
C SER A 252 -10.92 30.38 12.94
N ARG A 253 -11.04 30.33 14.27
CA ARG A 253 -10.95 29.08 15.04
C ARG A 253 -12.14 28.20 14.66
N THR A 254 -11.94 27.29 13.72
CA THR A 254 -12.64 26.01 13.75
C THR A 254 -11.76 25.01 14.47
N GLU A 255 -12.21 24.58 15.65
CA GLU A 255 -11.65 23.45 16.38
C GLU A 255 -11.67 22.19 15.48
N ALA A 256 -10.58 21.94 14.76
CA ALA A 256 -10.36 20.67 14.09
C ALA A 256 -9.71 19.70 15.08
N LYS A 257 -10.44 18.61 15.36
CA LYS A 257 -10.08 17.50 16.23
C LYS A 257 -8.73 16.86 15.86
N TYR A 258 -7.64 17.29 16.48
CA TYR A 258 -6.44 16.46 16.59
C TYR A 258 -6.42 15.78 17.95
N LYS A 259 -6.99 14.58 18.00
CA LYS A 259 -6.88 13.66 19.14
C LYS A 259 -5.99 12.47 18.75
N TYR A 260 -4.73 12.75 18.45
CA TYR A 260 -3.67 11.75 18.54
C TYR A 260 -2.64 12.25 19.55
N ARG A 261 -2.82 11.74 20.77
CA ARG A 261 -1.96 11.94 21.93
C ARG A 261 -0.87 10.88 21.84
N PHE A 262 0.37 11.27 21.59
CA PHE A 262 1.52 10.46 21.97
C PHE A 262 2.34 11.21 23.03
N PRO A 263 2.57 10.60 24.21
CA PRO A 263 3.45 11.13 25.23
C PRO A 263 4.84 10.54 25.00
N PHE A 264 5.78 11.34 24.52
CA PHE A 264 7.19 11.09 24.81
C PHE A 264 7.90 12.43 24.93
N GLU A 265 8.02 12.89 26.18
CA GLU A 265 8.97 13.91 26.58
C GLU A 265 10.38 13.32 26.42
N ALA A 266 11.02 13.64 25.29
CA ALA A 266 12.45 13.63 25.20
C ALA A 266 12.87 14.93 24.51
N ILE A 267 13.10 15.96 25.32
CA ILE A 267 13.75 17.20 24.89
C ILE A 267 15.16 16.81 24.43
N PRO A 268 15.54 16.92 23.13
CA PRO A 268 16.92 16.73 22.74
C PRO A 268 17.73 17.91 23.27
N LYS A 269 18.74 17.61 24.10
CA LYS A 269 19.68 18.61 24.61
C LYS A 269 20.36 19.33 23.44
N LEU A 270 20.20 20.65 23.40
CA LEU A 270 20.78 21.54 22.40
C LEU A 270 22.32 21.45 22.38
N LYS A 271 22.90 21.32 21.18
CA LYS A 271 24.21 21.88 20.85
C LYS A 271 24.00 22.88 19.70
N TYR A 272 24.47 24.11 19.92
CA TYR A 272 24.40 25.23 19.00
C TYR A 272 25.00 24.90 17.63
N TYR A 273 24.37 25.38 16.55
CA TYR A 273 24.94 25.42 15.20
C TYR A 273 24.60 26.76 14.52
N GLU A 274 25.55 27.24 13.72
CA GLU A 274 25.69 28.59 13.15
C GLU A 274 24.55 29.08 12.23
N PRO A 275 24.40 30.41 12.08
CA PRO A 275 23.44 31.07 11.18
C PRO A 275 24.02 31.19 9.76
N SER A 276 24.05 30.09 9.03
CA SER A 276 24.00 30.13 7.57
C SER A 276 23.20 28.93 7.09
N MET A 277 21.90 29.14 6.81
CA MET A 277 21.11 28.12 6.14
C MET A 277 21.65 28.00 4.72
N ASN A 278 22.41 26.94 4.46
CA ASN A 278 22.82 26.61 3.11
C ASN A 278 21.58 26.15 2.32
N LEU A 279 20.97 27.08 1.57
CA LEU A 279 19.74 26.85 0.79
C LEU A 279 19.92 25.82 -0.34
N HIS A 280 21.14 25.35 -0.59
CA HIS A 280 21.40 24.25 -1.51
C HIS A 280 20.65 22.94 -1.17
N GLY A 281 20.16 22.79 0.07
CA GLY A 281 19.37 21.62 0.49
C GLY A 281 17.85 21.75 0.33
N VAL A 282 17.31 22.91 -0.05
CA VAL A 282 15.85 23.14 -0.14
C VAL A 282 15.36 22.75 -1.54
N PRO A 283 14.36 21.85 -1.67
CA PRO A 283 13.79 21.49 -2.96
C PRO A 283 13.30 22.68 -3.78
N GLY A 284 13.56 22.67 -5.09
CA GLY A 284 13.24 23.80 -5.98
C GLY A 284 11.75 24.12 -6.09
N TYR A 285 10.87 23.16 -5.81
CA TYR A 285 9.43 23.40 -5.78
C TYR A 285 9.00 24.29 -4.58
N LEU A 286 9.84 24.42 -3.55
CA LEU A 286 9.65 25.33 -2.41
C LEU A 286 10.32 26.69 -2.60
N LEU A 287 11.07 26.89 -3.69
CA LEU A 287 11.80 28.12 -3.94
C LEU A 287 11.06 29.01 -4.94
N CYS A 288 10.82 30.27 -4.55
CA CYS A 288 10.31 31.32 -5.42
C CYS A 288 11.46 32.27 -5.79
N ARG A 289 11.86 32.27 -7.06
CA ARG A 289 12.90 33.20 -7.54
C ARG A 289 12.21 34.42 -8.14
N ASP A 290 12.32 35.54 -7.46
CA ASP A 290 11.83 36.81 -7.99
C ASP A 290 12.78 37.29 -9.10
N ALA A 291 12.27 37.45 -10.32
CA ALA A 291 13.09 37.78 -11.49
C ALA A 291 13.73 39.17 -11.42
N HIS A 292 13.30 40.02 -10.47
CA HIS A 292 13.65 41.44 -10.42
C HIS A 292 14.89 41.79 -9.58
N GLN A 293 15.49 40.87 -8.80
CA GLN A 293 16.68 41.18 -8.02
C GLN A 293 17.75 40.09 -8.13
N LYS A 294 18.77 40.34 -8.97
CA LYS A 294 19.97 39.50 -9.07
C LYS A 294 20.58 39.27 -7.68
N GLY A 295 20.59 38.01 -7.23
CA GLY A 295 21.33 37.58 -6.03
C GLY A 295 20.55 37.60 -4.71
N LYS A 296 19.27 38.02 -4.68
CA LYS A 296 18.43 37.91 -3.48
C LYS A 296 17.44 36.75 -3.66
N PHE A 297 17.49 35.80 -2.73
CA PHE A 297 16.57 34.67 -2.69
C PHE A 297 15.39 35.01 -1.78
N ARG A 298 14.16 34.76 -2.27
CA ARG A 298 12.96 34.73 -1.43
C ARG A 298 12.60 33.27 -1.23
N ILE A 299 12.59 32.81 0.01
CA ILE A 299 12.02 31.50 0.34
C ILE A 299 10.58 31.82 0.72
N ASP A 300 9.68 31.54 -0.20
CA ASP A 300 8.27 31.63 0.09
C ASP A 300 7.82 30.25 0.55
N PHE A 301 7.38 30.13 1.80
CA PHE A 301 6.73 28.92 2.30
C PHE A 301 5.29 28.81 1.83
N ARG A 302 4.87 29.59 0.84
CA ARG A 302 3.66 29.31 0.08
C ARG A 302 3.94 28.24 -0.94
N PHE A 303 3.32 27.10 -0.70
CA PHE A 303 3.39 25.91 -1.54
C PHE A 303 2.73 26.21 -2.89
N LYS A 304 3.49 25.99 -3.98
CA LYS A 304 3.03 26.25 -5.35
C LYS A 304 1.81 25.39 -5.67
N GLN A 305 0.71 26.02 -6.08
CA GLN A 305 -0.34 25.33 -6.82
C GLN A 305 -0.01 25.44 -8.31
N TYR A 306 -0.04 24.32 -9.04
CA TYR A 306 0.04 24.35 -10.49
C TYR A 306 -1.29 24.89 -11.03
N ASP A 307 -1.25 25.94 -11.85
CA ASP A 307 -2.41 26.28 -12.65
C ASP A 307 -2.64 25.21 -13.73
N SER A 308 -3.82 25.19 -14.34
CA SER A 308 -4.17 24.25 -15.42
C SER A 308 -3.27 24.34 -16.65
N THR A 309 -2.36 25.32 -16.71
CA THR A 309 -1.36 25.51 -17.77
C THR A 309 0.04 25.01 -17.40
N GLY A 310 0.21 24.50 -16.16
CA GLY A 310 1.49 24.01 -15.66
C GLY A 310 2.49 25.12 -15.32
N LYS A 311 2.06 26.39 -15.25
CA LYS A 311 2.94 27.51 -14.91
C LYS A 311 2.98 27.75 -13.41
N ILE A 312 4.18 28.04 -12.92
CA ILE A 312 4.44 28.40 -11.52
C ILE A 312 4.05 29.86 -11.32
N GLN A 313 3.06 30.13 -10.47
CA GLN A 313 2.77 31.48 -9.98
C GLN A 313 3.28 31.65 -8.55
N CYS A 314 4.06 32.70 -8.30
CA CYS A 314 4.41 33.11 -6.93
C CYS A 314 3.19 33.83 -6.33
N LEU A 315 2.69 33.34 -5.19
CA LEU A 315 1.62 34.03 -4.46
C LEU A 315 2.21 35.30 -3.84
N ASN A 316 1.67 36.47 -4.21
CA ASN A 316 2.26 37.77 -3.86
C ASN A 316 2.12 38.18 -2.37
N GLU A 317 1.38 37.43 -1.55
CA GLU A 317 0.79 37.97 -0.33
C GLU A 317 1.44 37.57 1.02
N GLY A 318 2.74 37.33 1.11
CA GLY A 318 3.37 37.10 2.44
C GLY A 318 4.88 37.16 2.34
N LEU A 319 5.44 38.30 2.74
CA LEU A 319 6.88 38.54 2.65
C LEU A 319 7.55 38.11 3.96
N TYR A 320 7.97 36.85 4.05
CA TYR A 320 8.88 36.46 5.13
C TYR A 320 10.31 36.70 4.68
N LYS A 321 10.88 37.84 5.07
CA LYS A 321 12.32 38.06 4.94
C LYS A 321 13.04 37.29 6.04
N PHE A 322 14.08 36.57 5.64
CA PHE A 322 14.92 35.74 6.51
C PHE A 322 15.55 36.55 7.67
N ASP A 323 15.66 37.87 7.52
CA ASP A 323 16.37 38.77 8.44
C ASP A 323 15.50 39.77 9.21
N GLU A 324 14.17 39.80 8.99
CA GLU A 324 13.30 40.73 9.72
C GLU A 324 12.73 40.05 10.98
N VAL A 325 12.77 40.77 12.12
CA VAL A 325 12.31 40.30 13.43
C VAL A 325 10.85 39.87 13.34
N GLN A 326 10.61 38.56 13.33
CA GLN A 326 9.28 37.98 13.26
C GLN A 326 8.68 37.85 14.67
N SER A 327 7.35 37.83 14.78
CA SER A 327 6.65 37.64 16.05
C SER A 327 7.13 36.36 16.77
N SER A 328 7.00 36.30 18.10
CA SER A 328 7.44 35.15 18.91
C SER A 328 6.82 33.82 18.48
N GLU A 329 5.60 33.86 17.93
CA GLU A 329 4.87 32.70 17.41
C GLU A 329 5.50 32.16 16.11
N ILE A 330 5.80 33.06 15.17
CA ILE A 330 6.42 32.69 13.89
C ILE A 330 7.87 32.22 14.11
N LYS A 331 8.60 32.80 15.09
CA LYS A 331 9.97 32.37 15.43
C LYS A 331 10.05 30.88 15.79
N ASN A 332 9.06 30.33 16.50
CA ASN A 332 9.05 28.91 16.86
C ASN A 332 8.81 28.01 15.64
N GLN A 333 7.92 28.41 14.72
CA GLN A 333 7.67 27.69 13.47
C GLN A 333 8.93 27.64 12.59
N TRP A 334 9.65 28.77 12.50
CA TRP A 334 10.93 28.82 11.80
C TRP A 334 12.02 27.97 12.43
N GLU A 335 12.16 27.98 13.75
CA GLU A 335 13.13 27.13 14.45
C GLU A 335 12.83 25.64 14.24
N ARG A 336 11.55 25.26 14.19
CA ARG A 336 11.12 23.88 13.88
C ARG A 336 11.53 23.50 12.46
N LEU A 337 11.15 24.32 11.47
CA LEU A 337 11.52 24.12 10.07
C LEU A 337 13.04 24.12 9.84
N ARG A 338 13.78 24.99 10.51
CA ARG A 338 15.25 25.08 10.38
C ARG A 338 15.96 23.82 10.84
N ARG A 339 15.38 23.12 11.83
CA ARG A 339 15.90 21.86 12.34
C ARG A 339 15.35 20.65 11.58
N PHE A 340 14.26 20.82 10.84
CA PHE A 340 13.64 19.79 10.05
C PHE A 340 14.46 19.46 8.81
N LYS A 341 14.77 18.17 8.62
CA LYS A 341 15.50 17.70 7.45
C LYS A 341 14.49 17.22 6.40
N ILE A 342 14.27 18.04 5.38
CA ILE A 342 13.38 17.69 4.26
C ILE A 342 13.87 16.39 3.61
N PRO A 343 13.02 15.36 3.46
CA PRO A 343 13.38 14.14 2.76
C PRO A 343 13.81 14.41 1.32
N LEU A 344 14.71 13.59 0.78
CA LEU A 344 15.06 13.68 -0.63
C LEU A 344 13.81 13.44 -1.50
N GLN A 345 13.70 14.16 -2.62
CA GLN A 345 12.59 13.95 -3.55
C GLN A 345 12.70 12.61 -4.26
N SER A 346 13.94 12.18 -4.55
CA SER A 346 14.25 10.90 -5.17
C SER A 346 15.55 10.33 -4.62
N ASP A 347 15.51 9.09 -4.14
CA ASP A 347 16.70 8.29 -3.84
C ASP A 347 16.68 6.99 -4.65
N THR A 348 17.34 7.04 -5.80
CA THR A 348 17.45 5.93 -6.75
C THR A 348 18.76 5.16 -6.60
N LYS A 349 19.60 5.54 -5.63
CA LYS A 349 20.90 4.91 -5.37
C LYS A 349 20.85 4.00 -4.15
N SER A 350 20.11 4.39 -3.13
CA SER A 350 19.91 3.57 -1.94
C SER A 350 18.94 2.42 -2.21
N PRO A 351 19.16 1.25 -1.59
CA PRO A 351 18.32 0.07 -1.80
C PRO A 351 16.88 0.31 -1.38
N ALA A 352 15.93 -0.19 -2.18
CA ALA A 352 14.54 -0.32 -1.79
C ALA A 352 14.41 -1.29 -0.61
N GLN A 353 13.36 -1.11 0.17
CA GLN A 353 13.07 -2.01 1.28
C GLN A 353 12.55 -3.34 0.74
N THR A 354 13.09 -4.45 1.26
CA THR A 354 12.80 -5.80 0.77
C THR A 354 12.17 -6.63 1.87
N PHE A 355 11.14 -7.40 1.55
CA PHE A 355 10.52 -8.37 2.45
C PHE A 355 11.29 -9.70 2.45
N SER A 356 11.31 -10.36 3.61
CA SER A 356 11.92 -11.67 3.77
C SER A 356 11.05 -12.74 3.11
N LYS A 357 11.60 -13.40 2.09
CA LYS A 357 10.94 -14.53 1.41
C LYS A 357 11.01 -15.77 2.29
N VAL A 358 9.87 -16.40 2.52
CA VAL A 358 9.74 -17.66 3.26
C VAL A 358 8.89 -18.67 2.49
N SER A 359 9.06 -19.95 2.78
CA SER A 359 8.23 -21.00 2.20
C SER A 359 6.80 -20.88 2.71
N GLY A 360 5.85 -20.73 1.79
CA GLY A 360 4.43 -20.69 2.09
C GLY A 360 3.86 -22.11 2.04
N PHE A 361 3.91 -22.81 3.17
CA PHE A 361 3.36 -24.16 3.31
C PHE A 361 2.25 -24.20 4.35
N GLY A 362 1.31 -25.14 4.17
CA GLY A 362 0.28 -25.46 5.15
C GLY A 362 -1.12 -25.37 4.55
N PHE A 363 -2.10 -24.95 5.35
CA PHE A 363 -3.51 -24.98 4.93
C PHE A 363 -4.17 -23.61 5.00
N LEU A 364 -4.96 -23.29 3.99
CA LEU A 364 -5.87 -22.16 3.94
C LEU A 364 -7.21 -22.54 4.56
N CYS A 365 -7.86 -21.56 5.18
CA CYS A 365 -9.26 -21.62 5.61
C CYS A 365 -9.59 -22.54 6.81
N VAL A 366 -8.60 -22.97 7.60
CA VAL A 366 -8.81 -23.86 8.77
C VAL A 366 -9.11 -23.09 10.06
N ARG A 367 -10.37 -23.03 10.55
CA ARG A 367 -10.77 -22.05 11.58
C ARG A 367 -10.21 -22.39 12.94
N ASP A 368 -9.67 -21.38 13.63
CA ASP A 368 -9.31 -21.55 15.02
C ASP A 368 -10.60 -21.65 15.85
N THR A 369 -10.91 -22.88 16.28
CA THR A 369 -12.12 -23.19 17.05
C THR A 369 -12.17 -22.50 18.42
N THR A 370 -11.09 -21.82 18.82
CA THR A 370 -11.03 -21.05 20.07
C THR A 370 -11.79 -19.71 20.02
N GLU A 371 -11.91 -19.05 18.86
CA GLU A 371 -12.72 -17.83 18.72
C GLU A 371 -14.24 -18.11 18.79
N THR A 372 -14.69 -19.23 18.22
CA THR A 372 -16.10 -19.66 18.29
C THR A 372 -16.53 -19.99 19.72
N ARG A 373 -15.60 -20.44 20.58
CA ARG A 373 -15.86 -20.65 22.02
C ARG A 373 -16.01 -19.36 22.81
N LYS A 374 -15.35 -18.26 22.43
CA LYS A 374 -15.52 -16.96 23.09
C LYS A 374 -16.83 -16.28 22.72
N LYS A 375 -17.32 -16.50 21.49
CA LYS A 375 -18.62 -15.97 21.04
C LYS A 375 -19.81 -16.68 21.73
N ARG A 376 -19.75 -18.01 21.87
CA ARG A 376 -20.74 -18.82 22.62
C ARG A 376 -20.71 -18.67 24.15
N LYS A 377 -19.73 -17.96 24.71
CA LYS A 377 -19.69 -17.63 26.16
C LYS A 377 -20.18 -16.20 26.45
N ARG A 378 -20.58 -15.45 25.42
CA ARG A 378 -21.10 -14.08 25.52
C ARG A 378 -22.56 -13.96 25.07
N GLU A 379 -23.14 -15.07 24.61
CA GLU A 379 -24.57 -15.32 24.47
C GLU A 379 -24.97 -16.26 25.60
#